data_AF-A0A9D9G681-F1
#
_entry.id   AF-A0A9D9G681-F1
#
_cell.length_a   1.000
_cell.length_b   1.000
_cell.length_c   1.000
_cell.angle_alpha   90.00
_cell.angle_beta   90.00
_cell.angle_gamma   90.00
#
_symmetry.space_group_name_H-M   'P 1'
#
loop_
_entity.id
_entity.type
_entity.pdbx_description
1 polymer ?
#
loop_
_entity_poly.entity_id
_entity_poly.type
_entity_poly.pdbx_seq_one_letter_code
_entity_poly.pdbx_strand_id
1 'polypeptide(L)'
;MKTLIKKSKIAIAFMKLSLVLIIVGMALFAVGVKAAKKTTMTRKGDTVWFGYYPKTKATEEELNGMSANADADGFYTSGKEKFVKVTNAIPKEHYETANTTYIPFDDDSQPVEGATYYFKLEPIEWMVMVDDEEANTVKLVSRYYLDTHCWLSGENVQQIIMGVSYLNIAEGVPENTPANSWRYSEMRSWLNGTFLNFAFSAEEQKSIYLFANRNTIDYRSNDETTITYDYVTIGDRSDYDAAGDNGRPTDYAIVKGATWCYNKDHVYYYVNDSFANFGNNTVRTYRHDEHEKCASVDSVDAVRPIIYVNRSDAKILATEKQKEARTSNWMIIVGVIGTISGAILAIPMMIITGKKQKATKKETGHDYKLTKKETAMIAPGLVLLICGIVLIVLQISIFGGGIGGKKLTPGIYLQQGSYSGGGIAQVGQTAYRLNSDGTFDYTDVYNGGGTIWSGHGTYKMSGSSITFVWKANPMVQEGYTYSATIYDKNTFGNSMEKFKRIE
;
A
#
# COMPACT_ATOMS: atom_id res chain seq x y z
N MET A 1 -6.53 24.50 62.16
CA MET A 1 -5.45 23.50 61.93
C MET A 1 -5.96 22.16 61.35
N LYS A 2 -7.01 21.53 61.92
CA LYS A 2 -7.59 20.26 61.41
C LYS A 2 -8.02 20.29 59.93
N THR A 3 -8.59 21.40 59.45
CA THR A 3 -9.05 21.59 58.06
C THR A 3 -7.89 21.63 57.05
N LEU A 4 -6.74 22.19 57.45
CA LEU A 4 -5.52 22.24 56.64
C LEU A 4 -4.87 20.86 56.50
N ILE A 5 -4.89 20.07 57.57
CA ILE A 5 -4.39 18.69 57.57
C ILE A 5 -5.25 17.82 56.63
N LYS A 6 -6.58 17.99 56.66
CA LYS A 6 -7.50 17.28 55.75
C LYS A 6 -7.24 17.60 54.27
N LYS A 7 -7.03 18.87 53.93
CA LYS A 7 -6.68 19.29 52.55
C LYS A 7 -5.33 18.76 52.09
N SER A 8 -4.32 18.69 52.96
CA SER A 8 -3.00 18.12 52.61
C SER A 8 -3.06 16.61 52.34
N LYS A 9 -3.90 15.86 53.06
CA LYS A 9 -4.09 14.42 52.84
C LYS A 9 -4.76 14.14 51.49
N ILE A 10 -5.70 14.99 51.08
CA ILE A 10 -6.35 14.90 49.76
C ILE A 10 -5.33 15.17 48.64
N ALA A 11 -4.48 16.19 48.78
CA ALA A 11 -3.43 16.49 47.80
C ALA A 11 -2.40 15.36 47.65
N ILE A 12 -1.99 14.73 48.76
CA ILE A 12 -1.08 13.57 48.73
C ILE A 12 -1.75 12.36 48.07
N ALA A 13 -3.05 12.14 48.31
CA ALA A 13 -3.80 11.06 47.67
C ALA A 13 -3.90 11.26 46.15
N PHE A 14 -4.15 12.50 45.69
CA PHE A 14 -4.14 12.84 44.27
C PHE A 14 -2.76 12.63 43.64
N MET A 15 -1.67 13.06 44.28
CA MET A 15 -0.31 12.81 43.78
C MET A 15 0.00 11.31 43.63
N LYS A 16 -0.40 10.49 44.60
CA LYS A 16 -0.23 9.02 44.52
C LYS A 16 -1.05 8.43 43.37
N LEU A 17 -2.29 8.90 43.16
CA LEU A 17 -3.15 8.44 42.07
C LEU A 17 -2.56 8.80 40.70
N SER A 18 -2.03 10.02 40.54
CA SER A 18 -1.37 10.46 39.31
C SER A 18 -0.12 9.63 38.99
N LEU A 19 0.71 9.31 40.00
CA LEU A 19 1.89 8.48 39.81
C LEU A 19 1.52 7.04 39.42
N VAL A 20 0.47 6.48 40.03
CA VAL A 20 -0.05 5.14 39.67
C VAL A 20 -0.58 5.12 38.24
N LEU A 21 -1.32 6.14 37.82
CA LEU A 21 -1.82 6.25 36.44
C LEU A 21 -0.68 6.35 35.41
N ILE A 22 0.41 7.05 35.74
CA ILE A 22 1.61 7.12 34.89
C ILE A 22 2.28 5.75 34.77
N ILE A 23 2.47 5.04 35.89
CA ILE A 23 3.08 3.70 35.92
C ILE A 23 2.22 2.67 35.19
N VAL A 24 0.89 2.71 35.38
CA VAL A 24 -0.06 1.84 34.67
C VAL A 24 -0.08 2.15 33.18
N GLY A 25 0.00 3.43 32.78
CA GLY A 25 0.15 3.82 31.38
C GLY A 25 1.44 3.29 30.75
N MET A 26 2.57 3.37 31.46
CA MET A 26 3.85 2.80 31.01
C MET A 26 3.82 1.26 30.94
N ALA A 27 3.16 0.61 31.89
CA ALA A 27 3.03 -0.85 31.91
C ALA A 27 2.10 -1.36 30.80
N LEU A 28 0.96 -0.71 30.55
CA LEU A 28 0.07 -1.02 29.44
C LEU A 28 0.77 -0.78 28.09
N PHE A 29 1.63 0.23 27.99
CA PHE A 29 2.49 0.43 26.81
C PHE A 29 3.50 -0.73 26.63
N ALA A 30 4.16 -1.16 27.70
CA ALA A 30 5.10 -2.29 27.64
C ALA A 30 4.41 -3.62 27.31
N VAL A 31 3.17 -3.84 27.78
CA VAL A 31 2.37 -5.03 27.50
C VAL A 31 1.81 -4.98 26.07
N GLY A 32 1.37 -3.81 25.57
CA GLY A 32 0.92 -3.62 24.19
C GLY A 32 2.03 -3.78 23.14
N VAL A 33 3.30 -3.62 23.52
CA VAL A 33 4.46 -3.85 22.64
C VAL A 33 4.85 -5.33 22.57
N LYS A 34 4.39 -6.19 23.49
CA LYS A 34 4.90 -7.55 23.66
C LYS A 34 4.02 -8.69 23.14
N ALA A 35 2.91 -8.41 22.46
CA ALA A 35 2.00 -9.45 21.95
C ALA A 35 1.52 -9.19 20.52
N ALA A 36 2.41 -9.46 19.57
CA ALA A 36 2.13 -10.08 18.27
C ALA A 36 3.50 -10.32 17.63
N LYS A 37 3.81 -11.57 17.22
CA LYS A 37 4.94 -11.82 16.34
C LYS A 37 4.54 -11.24 14.98
N LYS A 38 4.76 -9.93 14.87
CA LYS A 38 4.17 -9.05 13.87
C LYS A 38 4.69 -9.43 12.49
N THR A 39 3.77 -9.65 11.56
CA THR A 39 3.95 -9.88 10.14
C THR A 39 5.13 -9.08 9.59
N THR A 40 6.11 -9.77 8.98
CA THR A 40 7.36 -9.19 8.48
C THR A 40 7.20 -8.55 7.10
N MET A 41 6.03 -8.00 6.79
CA MET A 41 5.91 -7.14 5.62
C MET A 41 6.69 -5.84 5.87
N THR A 42 7.66 -5.57 5.01
CA THR A 42 8.52 -4.40 5.10
C THR A 42 8.36 -3.56 3.84
N ARG A 43 8.12 -2.25 3.95
CA ARG A 43 8.01 -1.35 2.78
C ARG A 43 9.09 -0.28 2.80
N LYS A 44 9.73 -0.04 1.65
CA LYS A 44 10.68 1.06 1.40
C LYS A 44 10.36 1.68 0.04
N GLY A 45 9.81 2.89 0.05
CA GLY A 45 9.30 3.54 -1.17
C GLY A 45 8.19 2.71 -1.81
N ASP A 46 8.36 2.42 -3.10
CA ASP A 46 7.40 1.65 -3.91
C ASP A 46 7.74 0.16 -3.96
N THR A 47 8.62 -0.31 -3.06
CA THR A 47 8.95 -1.74 -2.94
C THR A 47 8.54 -2.27 -1.57
N VAL A 48 7.94 -3.46 -1.58
CA VAL A 48 7.51 -4.23 -0.41
C VAL A 48 8.21 -5.57 -0.42
N TRP A 49 8.73 -6.01 0.73
CA TRP A 49 9.26 -7.36 0.93
C TRP A 49 8.27 -8.13 1.80
N PHE A 50 7.74 -9.23 1.26
CA PHE A 50 6.68 -9.98 1.91
C PHE A 50 6.56 -11.41 1.36
N GLY A 51 6.49 -12.42 2.22
CA GLY A 51 6.61 -13.82 1.80
C GLY A 51 8.02 -14.16 1.30
N TYR A 52 8.24 -15.44 1.00
CA TYR A 52 9.53 -15.98 0.58
C TYR A 52 9.37 -16.95 -0.59
N TYR A 53 10.27 -16.91 -1.56
CA TYR A 53 10.24 -17.82 -2.71
C TYR A 53 11.66 -18.13 -3.23
N PRO A 54 11.90 -19.27 -3.88
CA PRO A 54 13.21 -19.58 -4.42
C PRO A 54 13.55 -18.59 -5.53
N LYS A 55 14.74 -17.98 -5.44
CA LYS A 55 15.11 -16.89 -6.34
C LYS A 55 16.49 -17.12 -6.95
N THR A 56 17.56 -16.94 -6.19
CA THR A 56 18.94 -17.06 -6.70
C THR A 56 19.49 -18.47 -6.56
N LYS A 57 20.36 -18.88 -7.50
CA LYS A 57 21.09 -20.14 -7.43
C LYS A 57 22.09 -20.10 -6.26
N ALA A 58 22.19 -21.18 -5.51
CA ALA A 58 23.15 -21.34 -4.43
C ALA A 58 24.59 -21.20 -4.94
N THR A 59 25.40 -20.46 -4.19
CA THR A 59 26.84 -20.31 -4.42
C THR A 59 27.61 -21.56 -4.02
N GLU A 60 28.86 -21.69 -4.48
CA GLU A 60 29.73 -22.82 -4.11
C GLU A 60 29.98 -22.88 -2.59
N GLU A 61 30.11 -21.72 -1.93
CA GLU A 61 30.24 -21.64 -0.47
C GLU A 61 28.97 -22.16 0.24
N GLU A 62 27.79 -21.75 -0.22
CA GLU A 62 26.51 -22.19 0.34
C GLU A 62 26.31 -23.70 0.15
N LEU A 63 26.71 -24.25 -1.00
CA LEU A 63 26.66 -25.68 -1.30
C LEU A 63 27.59 -26.49 -0.38
N ASN A 64 28.82 -26.00 -0.15
CA ASN A 64 29.79 -26.65 0.74
C ASN A 64 29.30 -26.70 2.20
N GLY A 65 28.53 -25.71 2.64
CA GLY A 65 27.89 -25.66 3.95
C GLY A 65 26.51 -26.31 4.04
N MET A 66 26.00 -26.88 2.95
CA MET A 66 24.62 -27.31 2.86
C MET A 66 24.35 -28.62 3.61
N SER A 67 23.21 -28.70 4.29
CA SER A 67 22.75 -29.92 4.94
C SER A 67 22.59 -31.07 3.94
N ALA A 68 22.97 -32.28 4.33
CA ALA A 68 22.86 -33.46 3.46
C ALA A 68 21.40 -33.84 3.14
N ASN A 69 20.49 -33.55 4.07
CA ASN A 69 19.06 -33.82 3.94
C ASN A 69 18.26 -32.53 4.12
N ALA A 70 17.06 -32.52 3.53
CA ALA A 70 16.07 -31.49 3.79
C ALA A 70 15.53 -31.57 5.23
N ASP A 71 15.05 -30.43 5.75
CA ASP A 71 14.29 -30.33 6.98
C ASP A 71 12.86 -30.89 6.82
N ALA A 72 12.05 -30.84 7.88
CA ALA A 72 10.69 -31.36 7.88
C ALA A 72 9.75 -30.65 6.87
N ASP A 73 10.11 -29.43 6.47
CA ASP A 73 9.35 -28.63 5.51
C ASP A 73 9.89 -28.79 4.07
N GLY A 74 10.90 -29.65 3.86
CA GLY A 74 11.50 -29.92 2.56
C GLY A 74 12.65 -29.00 2.17
N PHE A 75 13.16 -28.16 3.07
CA PHE A 75 14.24 -27.21 2.78
C PHE A 75 15.62 -27.73 3.17
N TYR A 76 16.61 -27.49 2.31
CA TYR A 76 18.01 -27.65 2.65
C TYR A 76 18.50 -26.39 3.37
N THR A 77 19.50 -26.50 4.23
CA THR A 77 19.99 -25.35 5.02
C THR A 77 21.49 -25.18 4.87
N SER A 78 21.95 -23.94 4.77
CA SER A 78 23.37 -23.58 4.85
C SER A 78 23.49 -22.36 5.76
N GLY A 79 24.02 -22.56 6.98
CA GLY A 79 23.97 -21.56 8.03
C GLY A 79 22.53 -21.22 8.46
N LYS A 80 22.08 -19.99 8.18
CA LYS A 80 20.70 -19.51 8.46
C LYS A 80 19.81 -19.50 7.23
N GLU A 81 20.38 -19.74 6.05
CA GLU A 81 19.70 -19.66 4.78
C GLU A 81 19.01 -20.99 4.47
N LYS A 82 17.84 -20.91 3.83
CA LYS A 82 17.07 -22.06 3.37
C LYS A 82 17.12 -22.16 1.85
N PHE A 83 17.09 -23.39 1.34
CA PHE A 83 17.21 -23.68 -0.09
C PHE A 83 16.20 -24.72 -0.54
N VAL A 84 15.70 -24.56 -1.76
CA VAL A 84 14.89 -25.55 -2.47
C VAL A 84 15.75 -26.26 -3.49
N LYS A 85 15.69 -27.59 -3.49
CA LYS A 85 16.36 -28.43 -4.49
C LYS A 85 15.45 -28.61 -5.70
N VAL A 86 15.99 -28.36 -6.89
CA VAL A 86 15.38 -28.73 -8.17
C VAL A 86 16.25 -29.81 -8.79
N THR A 87 15.64 -30.96 -9.07
CA THR A 87 16.25 -32.03 -9.87
C THR A 87 15.67 -31.99 -11.27
N ASN A 88 16.45 -32.39 -12.28
CA ASN A 88 16.00 -32.43 -13.67
C ASN A 88 15.58 -31.03 -14.18
N ALA A 89 16.50 -30.08 -14.14
CA ALA A 89 16.30 -28.75 -14.70
C ALA A 89 15.84 -28.82 -16.17
N ILE A 90 14.86 -28.00 -16.53
CA ILE A 90 14.25 -27.92 -17.87
C ILE A 90 14.35 -26.49 -18.42
N PRO A 91 15.56 -25.91 -18.54
CA PRO A 91 15.71 -24.59 -19.15
C PRO A 91 15.26 -24.65 -20.62
N LYS A 92 14.60 -23.60 -21.10
CA LYS A 92 14.19 -23.53 -22.51
C LYS A 92 15.19 -22.75 -23.35
N GLU A 93 15.48 -23.30 -24.52
CA GLU A 93 16.39 -22.70 -25.50
C GLU A 93 15.80 -21.42 -26.12
N HIS A 94 16.70 -20.52 -26.50
CA HIS A 94 16.39 -19.36 -27.32
C HIS A 94 16.23 -19.77 -28.80
N TYR A 95 15.11 -19.41 -29.42
CA TYR A 95 14.69 -19.94 -30.73
C TYR A 95 15.45 -19.42 -31.97
N GLU A 96 16.35 -18.45 -31.85
CA GLU A 96 16.79 -17.69 -33.05
C GLU A 96 18.28 -17.53 -33.31
N THR A 97 19.13 -17.73 -32.31
CA THR A 97 20.56 -17.69 -32.58
C THR A 97 21.00 -19.09 -32.99
N ALA A 98 21.77 -19.21 -34.08
CA ALA A 98 22.40 -20.47 -34.48
C ALA A 98 23.28 -21.12 -33.38
N ASN A 99 23.46 -20.42 -32.26
CA ASN A 99 23.91 -20.94 -30.98
C ASN A 99 22.71 -21.02 -30.02
N THR A 100 22.35 -22.23 -29.62
CA THR A 100 21.38 -22.55 -28.57
C THR A 100 21.93 -22.09 -27.22
N THR A 101 21.54 -20.89 -26.77
CA THR A 101 21.91 -20.39 -25.44
C THR A 101 20.66 -20.22 -24.59
N TYR A 102 20.71 -20.71 -23.35
CA TYR A 102 19.64 -20.54 -22.37
C TYR A 102 19.67 -19.13 -21.77
N ILE A 103 18.63 -18.76 -21.01
CA ILE A 103 18.70 -17.59 -20.13
C ILE A 103 19.82 -17.85 -19.10
N PRO A 104 20.86 -17.00 -19.01
CA PRO A 104 21.87 -17.15 -17.97
C PRO A 104 21.28 -16.85 -16.59
N PHE A 105 21.88 -17.43 -15.57
CA PHE A 105 21.61 -17.05 -14.18
C PHE A 105 22.08 -15.62 -13.89
N ASP A 106 21.69 -15.08 -12.73
CA ASP A 106 22.13 -13.77 -12.23
C ASP A 106 23.67 -13.66 -12.09
N ASP A 107 24.40 -14.78 -12.04
CA ASP A 107 25.88 -14.86 -12.04
C ASP A 107 26.51 -15.06 -13.43
N ASP A 108 25.73 -14.86 -14.50
CA ASP A 108 26.07 -15.07 -15.91
C ASP A 108 26.36 -16.54 -16.31
N SER A 109 26.32 -17.49 -15.38
CA SER A 109 26.52 -18.90 -15.70
C SER A 109 25.31 -19.51 -16.43
N GLN A 110 25.56 -20.50 -17.28
CA GLN A 110 24.50 -21.14 -18.07
C GLN A 110 23.86 -22.30 -17.30
N PRO A 111 22.51 -22.42 -17.32
CA PRO A 111 21.85 -23.61 -16.81
C PRO A 111 22.17 -24.82 -17.70
N VAL A 112 22.16 -26.01 -17.11
CA VAL A 112 22.38 -27.28 -17.77
C VAL A 112 21.10 -28.12 -17.64
N GLU A 113 20.56 -28.55 -18.77
CA GLU A 113 19.38 -29.43 -18.79
C GLU A 113 19.64 -30.74 -18.04
N GLY A 114 18.64 -31.22 -17.30
CA GLY A 114 18.72 -32.42 -16.47
C GLY A 114 19.51 -32.25 -15.17
N ALA A 115 20.25 -31.15 -15.00
CA ALA A 115 21.07 -30.93 -13.81
C ALA A 115 20.25 -30.69 -12.54
N THR A 116 20.93 -30.80 -11.40
CA THR A 116 20.38 -30.50 -10.08
C THR A 116 20.91 -29.17 -9.60
N TYR A 117 20.01 -28.31 -9.13
CA TYR A 117 20.33 -27.00 -8.56
C TYR A 117 19.68 -26.82 -7.20
N TYR A 118 20.24 -25.92 -6.41
CA TYR A 118 19.67 -25.47 -5.15
C TYR A 118 19.44 -23.96 -5.25
N PHE A 119 18.25 -23.50 -4.86
CA PHE A 119 17.87 -22.09 -4.96
C PHE A 119 17.56 -21.55 -3.59
N LYS A 120 18.17 -20.40 -3.29
CA LYS A 120 18.00 -19.71 -2.02
C LYS A 120 16.57 -19.20 -1.90
N LEU A 121 15.98 -19.43 -0.73
CA LEU A 121 14.66 -18.95 -0.36
C LEU A 121 14.79 -17.51 0.15
N GLU A 122 14.36 -16.54 -0.66
CA GLU A 122 14.56 -15.12 -0.41
C GLU A 122 13.22 -14.38 -0.28
N PRO A 123 13.16 -13.24 0.45
CA PRO A 123 11.95 -12.46 0.53
C PRO A 123 11.48 -12.00 -0.87
N ILE A 124 10.20 -12.16 -1.17
CA ILE A 124 9.65 -11.72 -2.45
C ILE A 124 9.63 -10.20 -2.48
N GLU A 125 10.22 -9.63 -3.51
CA GLU A 125 10.13 -8.21 -3.81
C GLU A 125 8.86 -7.93 -4.61
N TRP A 126 8.02 -7.05 -4.06
CA TRP A 126 6.78 -6.61 -4.65
C TRP A 126 6.87 -5.12 -4.98
N MET A 127 6.31 -4.73 -6.11
CA MET A 127 6.14 -3.34 -6.50
C MET A 127 4.74 -2.87 -6.15
N VAL A 128 4.66 -1.67 -5.59
CA VAL A 128 3.38 -1.02 -5.24
C VAL A 128 2.75 -0.48 -6.51
N MET A 129 1.62 -1.07 -6.90
CA MET A 129 0.85 -0.67 -8.08
C MET A 129 -0.17 0.41 -7.75
N VAL A 130 -0.97 0.15 -6.72
CA VAL A 130 -2.03 1.04 -6.25
C VAL A 130 -2.03 1.01 -4.74
N ASP A 131 -2.01 2.18 -4.11
CA ASP A 131 -2.13 2.37 -2.66
C ASP A 131 -3.48 3.06 -2.39
N ASP A 132 -4.53 2.25 -2.18
CA ASP A 132 -5.90 2.72 -1.99
C ASP A 132 -6.14 3.02 -0.51
N GLU A 133 -6.16 4.31 -0.17
CA GLU A 133 -6.38 4.77 1.20
C GLU A 133 -7.80 4.49 1.68
N GLU A 134 -8.79 4.64 0.81
CA GLU A 134 -10.22 4.54 1.15
C GLU A 134 -10.62 3.08 1.37
N ALA A 135 -10.16 2.18 0.49
CA ALA A 135 -10.35 0.74 0.63
C ALA A 135 -9.38 0.10 1.64
N ASN A 136 -8.39 0.85 2.15
CA ASN A 136 -7.34 0.38 3.04
C ASN A 136 -6.59 -0.85 2.46
N THR A 137 -6.30 -0.81 1.17
CA THR A 137 -5.66 -1.91 0.42
C THR A 137 -4.46 -1.41 -0.39
N VAL A 138 -3.48 -2.29 -0.59
CA VAL A 138 -2.35 -2.04 -1.49
C VAL A 138 -2.29 -3.17 -2.50
N LYS A 139 -2.39 -2.84 -3.79
CA LYS A 139 -2.16 -3.78 -4.90
C LYS A 139 -0.66 -3.91 -5.15
N LEU A 140 -0.18 -5.14 -5.14
CA LEU A 140 1.23 -5.48 -5.27
C LEU A 140 1.43 -6.44 -6.44
N VAL A 141 2.43 -6.19 -7.28
CA VAL A 141 2.89 -7.13 -8.31
C VAL A 141 4.29 -7.60 -7.97
N SER A 142 4.61 -8.87 -8.20
CA SER A 142 5.99 -9.34 -7.98
C SER A 142 6.94 -8.62 -8.94
N ARG A 143 8.10 -8.19 -8.43
CA ARG A 143 9.15 -7.57 -9.26
C ARG A 143 9.67 -8.55 -10.31
N TYR A 144 9.82 -9.82 -9.94
CA TYR A 144 10.34 -10.90 -10.78
C TYR A 144 9.24 -11.85 -11.25
N TYR A 145 9.54 -12.60 -12.31
CA TYR A 145 8.78 -13.81 -12.62
C TYR A 145 9.29 -14.93 -11.73
N LEU A 146 8.43 -15.40 -10.83
CA LEU A 146 8.86 -16.20 -9.68
C LEU A 146 8.98 -17.69 -9.98
N ASP A 147 8.13 -18.21 -10.86
CA ASP A 147 8.12 -19.61 -11.30
C ASP A 147 7.58 -19.66 -12.74
N THR A 148 7.48 -20.86 -13.27
CA THR A 148 6.71 -21.18 -14.46
C THR A 148 5.63 -22.18 -14.14
N HIS A 149 4.51 -22.09 -14.83
CA HIS A 149 3.45 -23.08 -14.71
C HIS A 149 2.74 -23.20 -16.06
N CYS A 150 1.95 -24.25 -16.27
CA CYS A 150 1.01 -24.27 -17.38
C CYS A 150 -0.34 -23.68 -16.97
N TRP A 151 -1.14 -23.22 -17.94
CA TRP A 151 -2.51 -22.83 -17.62
C TRP A 151 -3.35 -24.04 -17.18
N LEU A 152 -3.20 -25.12 -17.95
CA LEU A 152 -3.85 -26.40 -17.75
C LEU A 152 -2.96 -27.51 -18.34
N SER A 153 -2.68 -28.56 -17.58
CA SER A 153 -1.91 -29.69 -18.11
C SER A 153 -2.62 -30.38 -19.28
N GLY A 154 -1.85 -30.88 -20.24
CA GLY A 154 -2.39 -31.50 -21.46
C GLY A 154 -3.28 -32.72 -21.21
N GLU A 155 -3.07 -33.43 -20.09
CA GLU A 155 -3.90 -34.58 -19.68
C GLU A 155 -5.35 -34.16 -19.35
N ASN A 156 -5.54 -32.89 -18.96
CA ASN A 156 -6.82 -32.32 -18.57
C ASN A 156 -7.54 -31.60 -19.73
N VAL A 157 -7.12 -31.83 -20.98
CA VAL A 157 -7.77 -31.31 -22.19
C VAL A 157 -8.53 -32.43 -22.91
N GLN A 158 -9.87 -32.38 -22.96
CA GLN A 158 -10.68 -33.55 -23.36
C GLN A 158 -10.94 -33.69 -24.85
N GLN A 159 -11.07 -32.59 -25.61
CA GLN A 159 -11.47 -32.72 -27.02
C GLN A 159 -11.34 -31.41 -27.77
N ILE A 160 -10.99 -31.50 -29.05
CA ILE A 160 -11.13 -30.40 -30.02
C ILE A 160 -12.45 -30.57 -30.76
N ILE A 161 -13.48 -29.80 -30.42
CA ILE A 161 -14.73 -29.72 -31.21
C ILE A 161 -14.70 -28.40 -31.98
N MET A 162 -14.68 -28.45 -33.31
CA MET A 162 -14.63 -27.24 -34.16
C MET A 162 -13.47 -26.27 -33.82
N GLY A 163 -12.31 -26.79 -33.42
CA GLY A 163 -11.15 -25.97 -33.04
C GLY A 163 -11.16 -25.45 -31.59
N VAL A 164 -12.12 -25.90 -30.78
CA VAL A 164 -12.28 -25.50 -29.37
C VAL A 164 -11.83 -26.64 -28.46
N SER A 165 -10.91 -26.35 -27.52
CA SER A 165 -10.55 -27.27 -26.44
C SER A 165 -11.41 -27.08 -25.20
N TYR A 166 -11.84 -28.18 -24.61
CA TYR A 166 -12.64 -28.25 -23.39
C TYR A 166 -11.92 -29.04 -22.30
N LEU A 167 -12.23 -28.74 -21.04
CA LEU A 167 -11.69 -29.45 -19.88
C LEU A 167 -12.12 -30.92 -19.85
N ASN A 168 -11.17 -31.82 -19.55
CA ASN A 168 -11.39 -33.25 -19.28
C ASN A 168 -11.79 -33.41 -17.82
N ILE A 169 -13.04 -33.78 -17.60
CA ILE A 169 -13.76 -33.34 -16.40
C ILE A 169 -13.38 -34.14 -15.15
N ALA A 170 -12.92 -33.42 -14.12
CA ALA A 170 -13.01 -33.79 -12.71
C ALA A 170 -14.41 -33.43 -12.14
N GLU A 171 -14.81 -34.02 -11.01
CA GLU A 171 -16.12 -33.77 -10.39
C GLU A 171 -16.35 -32.27 -10.08
N GLY A 172 -17.48 -31.70 -10.54
CA GLY A 172 -17.90 -30.32 -10.23
C GLY A 172 -17.60 -29.25 -11.29
N VAL A 173 -16.98 -29.59 -12.42
CA VAL A 173 -16.78 -28.67 -13.55
C VAL A 173 -17.97 -28.81 -14.53
N PRO A 174 -18.60 -27.71 -14.98
CA PRO A 174 -19.68 -27.76 -15.97
C PRO A 174 -19.22 -28.42 -17.28
N GLU A 175 -20.13 -29.15 -17.92
CA GLU A 175 -19.87 -29.74 -19.23
C GLU A 175 -19.53 -28.64 -20.26
N ASN A 176 -18.61 -28.93 -21.18
CA ASN A 176 -18.16 -27.98 -22.20
C ASN A 176 -17.54 -26.69 -21.62
N THR A 177 -16.94 -26.75 -20.43
CA THR A 177 -16.13 -25.64 -19.91
C THR A 177 -14.87 -25.45 -20.78
N PRO A 178 -14.60 -24.25 -21.31
CA PRO A 178 -13.40 -23.98 -22.11
C PRO A 178 -12.09 -24.26 -21.36
N ALA A 179 -11.10 -24.83 -22.05
CA ALA A 179 -9.80 -25.15 -21.46
C ALA A 179 -9.01 -23.91 -20.98
N ASN A 180 -9.30 -22.74 -21.54
CA ASN A 180 -8.74 -21.46 -21.12
C ASN A 180 -9.51 -20.78 -19.97
N SER A 181 -10.45 -21.48 -19.31
CA SER A 181 -11.18 -20.93 -18.17
C SER A 181 -10.27 -20.68 -16.97
N TRP A 182 -10.18 -19.43 -16.49
CA TRP A 182 -9.41 -19.11 -15.27
C TRP A 182 -9.94 -19.85 -14.04
N ARG A 183 -11.27 -19.86 -13.87
CA ARG A 183 -11.96 -20.42 -12.69
C ARG A 183 -11.57 -21.87 -12.42
N TYR A 184 -11.41 -22.64 -13.49
CA TYR A 184 -11.08 -24.06 -13.45
C TYR A 184 -9.65 -24.36 -13.94
N SER A 185 -8.80 -23.33 -14.08
CA SER A 185 -7.40 -23.50 -14.47
C SER A 185 -6.57 -24.11 -13.34
N GLU A 186 -5.57 -24.91 -13.73
CA GLU A 186 -4.55 -25.37 -12.79
C GLU A 186 -3.69 -24.20 -12.32
N MET A 187 -3.44 -23.21 -13.16
CA MET A 187 -2.75 -21.97 -12.79
C MET A 187 -3.39 -21.30 -11.57
N ARG A 188 -4.71 -21.10 -11.59
CA ARG A 188 -5.44 -20.49 -10.46
C ARG A 188 -5.35 -21.36 -9.20
N SER A 189 -5.51 -22.67 -9.36
CA SER A 189 -5.43 -23.65 -8.28
C SER A 189 -4.05 -23.65 -7.63
N TRP A 190 -3.00 -23.62 -8.45
CA TRP A 190 -1.61 -23.49 -7.99
C TRP A 190 -1.37 -22.16 -7.28
N LEU A 191 -1.77 -21.03 -7.86
CA LEU A 191 -1.59 -19.70 -7.26
C LEU A 191 -2.24 -19.58 -5.87
N ASN A 192 -3.48 -20.05 -5.73
CA ASN A 192 -4.26 -19.91 -4.50
C ASN A 192 -4.13 -21.09 -3.53
N GLY A 193 -3.40 -22.13 -3.92
CA GLY A 193 -3.12 -23.31 -3.10
C GLY A 193 -1.61 -23.44 -2.88
N THR A 194 -0.93 -24.11 -3.80
CA THR A 194 0.49 -24.46 -3.68
C THR A 194 1.39 -23.24 -3.51
N PHE A 195 1.29 -22.25 -4.39
CA PHE A 195 2.09 -21.02 -4.31
C PHE A 195 1.80 -20.25 -3.03
N LEU A 196 0.51 -19.95 -2.73
CA LEU A 196 0.13 -19.21 -1.53
C LEU A 196 0.65 -19.87 -0.24
N ASN A 197 0.49 -21.19 -0.11
CA ASN A 197 0.91 -21.95 1.07
C ASN A 197 2.42 -22.11 1.20
N PHE A 198 3.12 -22.14 0.06
CA PHE A 198 4.57 -22.18 0.06
C PHE A 198 5.16 -20.81 0.37
N ALA A 199 4.66 -19.77 -0.31
CA ALA A 199 5.26 -18.44 -0.31
C ALA A 199 4.98 -17.65 0.97
N PHE A 200 3.86 -17.93 1.64
CA PHE A 200 3.40 -17.17 2.79
C PHE A 200 3.05 -18.10 3.94
N SER A 201 3.59 -17.78 5.11
CA SER A 201 3.17 -18.43 6.34
C SER A 201 1.69 -18.17 6.64
N ALA A 202 1.07 -19.02 7.46
CA ALA A 202 -0.32 -18.85 7.86
C ALA A 202 -0.64 -17.48 8.51
N GLU A 203 0.36 -16.83 9.12
CA GLU A 203 0.19 -15.47 9.66
C GLU A 203 0.28 -14.40 8.56
N GLU A 204 1.17 -14.56 7.59
CA GLU A 204 1.28 -13.65 6.45
C GLU A 204 0.05 -13.74 5.55
N GLN A 205 -0.49 -14.93 5.32
CA GLN A 205 -1.71 -15.11 4.53
C GLN A 205 -2.90 -14.29 5.06
N LYS A 206 -2.97 -14.01 6.38
CA LYS A 206 -4.02 -13.16 6.96
C LYS A 206 -3.95 -11.71 6.51
N SER A 207 -2.78 -11.26 6.06
CA SER A 207 -2.57 -9.91 5.52
C SER A 207 -2.88 -9.83 4.02
N ILE A 208 -3.12 -10.97 3.35
CA ILE A 208 -3.51 -11.04 1.94
C ILE A 208 -5.03 -11.04 1.84
N TYR A 209 -5.57 -10.11 1.08
CA TYR A 209 -7.01 -10.00 0.87
C TYR A 209 -7.49 -10.94 -0.22
N LEU A 210 -8.61 -11.58 0.08
CA LEU A 210 -9.46 -12.21 -0.92
C LEU A 210 -10.16 -11.10 -1.71
N PHE A 211 -9.88 -11.00 -3.01
CA PHE A 211 -10.48 -9.97 -3.87
C PHE A 211 -11.28 -10.60 -5.00
N ALA A 212 -12.30 -9.86 -5.47
CA ALA A 212 -13.10 -10.25 -6.61
C ALA A 212 -12.32 -10.00 -7.90
N ASN A 213 -12.00 -11.07 -8.61
CA ASN A 213 -11.30 -11.05 -9.88
C ASN A 213 -12.30 -11.24 -11.02
N ARG A 214 -12.42 -10.24 -11.90
CA ARG A 214 -13.25 -10.35 -13.11
C ARG A 214 -12.40 -10.95 -14.21
N ASN A 215 -12.65 -12.21 -14.52
CA ASN A 215 -11.97 -12.88 -15.62
C ASN A 215 -12.71 -12.54 -16.90
N THR A 216 -12.04 -11.78 -17.77
CA THR A 216 -12.63 -11.34 -19.02
C THR A 216 -12.62 -12.48 -20.08
N ILE A 217 -11.88 -13.58 -19.84
CA ILE A 217 -11.57 -14.66 -20.81
C ILE A 217 -12.81 -15.48 -21.28
N ASP A 218 -13.98 -15.30 -20.67
CA ASP A 218 -15.17 -16.06 -21.04
C ASP A 218 -15.84 -15.48 -22.31
N TYR A 219 -15.33 -15.89 -23.47
CA TYR A 219 -15.70 -15.45 -24.83
C TYR A 219 -17.21 -15.56 -25.17
N ARG A 220 -18.05 -16.17 -24.31
CA ARG A 220 -19.48 -16.39 -24.63
C ARG A 220 -20.49 -16.19 -23.51
N SER A 221 -20.09 -15.90 -22.27
CA SER A 221 -21.08 -15.72 -21.21
C SER A 221 -21.33 -14.23 -20.98
N ASN A 222 -22.49 -13.76 -21.41
CA ASN A 222 -23.07 -12.46 -21.02
C ASN A 222 -23.49 -12.45 -19.54
N ASP A 223 -22.85 -13.29 -18.73
CA ASP A 223 -23.38 -13.80 -17.49
C ASP A 223 -22.48 -13.31 -16.35
N GLU A 224 -23.10 -12.89 -15.26
CA GLU A 224 -22.45 -12.37 -14.05
C GLU A 224 -21.64 -13.46 -13.31
N THR A 225 -21.46 -14.64 -13.92
CA THR A 225 -20.86 -15.88 -13.39
C THR A 225 -19.33 -15.96 -13.52
N THR A 226 -18.66 -14.91 -14.03
CA THR A 226 -17.21 -14.88 -14.35
C THR A 226 -16.32 -14.35 -13.22
N ILE A 227 -16.91 -13.95 -12.09
CA ILE A 227 -16.17 -13.47 -10.92
C ILE A 227 -15.62 -14.66 -10.14
N THR A 228 -14.30 -14.69 -9.95
CA THR A 228 -13.63 -15.55 -8.96
C THR A 228 -13.21 -14.72 -7.76
N TYR A 229 -12.99 -15.38 -6.63
CA TYR A 229 -12.40 -14.77 -5.45
C TYR A 229 -11.04 -15.41 -5.23
N ASP A 230 -10.00 -14.59 -5.33
CA ASP A 230 -8.61 -15.03 -5.37
C ASP A 230 -7.80 -14.26 -4.31
N TYR A 231 -6.88 -14.93 -3.63
CA TYR A 231 -5.85 -14.30 -2.81
C TYR A 231 -4.64 -13.89 -3.66
N VAL A 232 -4.35 -14.70 -4.68
CA VAL A 232 -3.26 -14.49 -5.63
C VAL A 232 -3.80 -14.65 -7.04
N THR A 233 -3.45 -13.72 -7.93
CA THR A 233 -3.78 -13.77 -9.36
C THR A 233 -2.57 -13.45 -10.22
N ILE A 234 -2.75 -13.47 -11.53
CA ILE A 234 -1.94 -12.72 -12.49
C ILE A 234 -2.71 -11.46 -12.93
N GLY A 235 -1.98 -10.42 -13.33
CA GLY A 235 -2.56 -9.16 -13.82
C GLY A 235 -3.06 -9.23 -15.26
N ASP A 236 -3.84 -8.24 -15.65
CA ASP A 236 -4.09 -7.96 -17.06
C ASP A 236 -2.93 -7.15 -17.67
N ARG A 237 -3.02 -6.83 -18.97
CA ARG A 237 -1.99 -6.02 -19.65
C ARG A 237 -1.78 -4.66 -18.98
N SER A 238 -2.86 -3.98 -18.59
CA SER A 238 -2.78 -2.64 -17.99
C SER A 238 -2.06 -2.64 -16.65
N ASP A 239 -2.19 -3.73 -15.88
CA ASP A 239 -1.45 -3.91 -14.63
C ASP A 239 0.06 -3.99 -14.85
N TYR A 240 0.51 -4.70 -15.88
CA TYR A 240 1.94 -4.82 -16.16
C TYR A 240 2.50 -3.57 -16.85
N ASP A 241 1.72 -2.92 -17.71
CA ASP A 241 2.10 -1.64 -18.32
C ASP A 241 2.25 -0.56 -17.24
N ALA A 242 1.34 -0.52 -16.26
CA ALA A 242 1.40 0.41 -15.13
C ALA A 242 2.60 0.14 -14.21
N ALA A 243 3.14 -1.08 -14.21
CA ALA A 243 4.27 -1.44 -13.37
C ALA A 243 5.55 -0.77 -13.88
N GLY A 244 5.60 -0.42 -15.18
CA GLY A 244 6.73 0.24 -15.82
C GLY A 244 8.03 -0.55 -15.82
N ASP A 245 7.99 -1.79 -15.34
CA ASP A 245 9.11 -2.72 -15.22
C ASP A 245 8.69 -4.05 -15.83
N ASN A 246 9.45 -4.46 -16.85
CA ASN A 246 9.32 -5.73 -17.52
C ASN A 246 9.47 -6.93 -16.60
N GLY A 247 10.10 -6.75 -15.44
CA GLY A 247 10.51 -7.86 -14.62
C GLY A 247 11.58 -8.71 -15.32
N ARG A 248 12.23 -9.55 -14.53
CA ARG A 248 13.15 -10.58 -15.03
C ARG A 248 12.83 -11.89 -14.33
N PRO A 249 13.05 -13.05 -14.97
CA PRO A 249 12.85 -14.32 -14.30
C PRO A 249 13.87 -14.48 -13.17
N THR A 250 13.50 -15.20 -12.13
CA THR A 250 14.47 -15.67 -11.14
C THR A 250 15.30 -16.81 -11.71
N ASP A 251 16.48 -17.10 -11.14
CA ASP A 251 17.27 -18.28 -11.51
C ASP A 251 16.45 -19.57 -11.37
N TYR A 252 15.59 -19.62 -10.36
CA TYR A 252 14.64 -20.71 -10.16
C TYR A 252 13.65 -20.83 -11.33
N ALA A 253 13.01 -19.73 -11.75
CA ALA A 253 12.07 -19.75 -12.89
C ALA A 253 12.77 -20.14 -14.20
N ILE A 254 14.05 -19.76 -14.38
CA ILE A 254 14.86 -20.13 -15.56
C ILE A 254 14.96 -21.65 -15.69
N VAL A 255 15.38 -22.37 -14.64
CA VAL A 255 15.51 -23.84 -14.70
C VAL A 255 14.16 -24.56 -14.74
N LYS A 256 13.07 -23.86 -14.42
CA LYS A 256 11.71 -24.39 -14.48
C LYS A 256 11.07 -24.25 -15.86
N GLY A 257 11.71 -23.52 -16.78
CA GLY A 257 11.32 -23.43 -18.18
C GLY A 257 10.92 -22.03 -18.63
N ALA A 258 11.33 -20.98 -17.91
CA ALA A 258 11.09 -19.61 -18.36
C ALA A 258 11.79 -19.44 -19.71
N THR A 259 11.13 -18.76 -20.65
CA THR A 259 11.60 -18.67 -22.03
C THR A 259 11.72 -17.22 -22.46
N TRP A 260 12.87 -16.86 -23.04
CA TRP A 260 13.07 -15.56 -23.68
C TRP A 260 12.06 -15.33 -24.81
N CYS A 261 11.67 -14.08 -24.99
CA CYS A 261 11.12 -13.63 -26.26
C CYS A 261 12.26 -13.20 -27.21
N TYR A 262 11.91 -13.05 -28.49
CA TYR A 262 12.75 -12.64 -29.62
C TYR A 262 13.74 -11.49 -29.33
N ASN A 263 13.36 -10.52 -28.47
CA ASN A 263 14.24 -9.46 -28.00
C ASN A 263 14.67 -9.80 -26.58
N LYS A 264 15.97 -10.05 -26.38
CA LYS A 264 16.67 -10.58 -25.20
C LYS A 264 16.51 -9.76 -23.88
N ASP A 265 15.41 -9.03 -23.73
CA ASP A 265 15.06 -8.22 -22.57
C ASP A 265 13.70 -8.60 -21.97
N HIS A 266 12.93 -9.54 -22.56
CA HIS A 266 11.65 -10.00 -21.99
C HIS A 266 11.44 -11.52 -22.04
N VAL A 267 10.63 -12.05 -21.12
CA VAL A 267 10.17 -13.45 -21.14
C VAL A 267 8.70 -13.54 -21.50
N TYR A 268 8.25 -14.70 -21.97
CA TYR A 268 6.81 -14.98 -22.10
C TYR A 268 6.18 -15.22 -20.73
N TYR A 269 5.05 -14.55 -20.48
CA TYR A 269 4.30 -14.70 -19.24
C TYR A 269 2.79 -14.57 -19.46
N TYR A 270 2.02 -15.22 -18.60
CA TYR A 270 0.56 -15.16 -18.68
C TYR A 270 -0.01 -13.83 -18.21
N VAL A 271 -1.09 -13.42 -18.87
CA VAL A 271 -1.93 -12.29 -18.46
C VAL A 271 -3.39 -12.71 -18.37
N ASN A 272 -4.12 -12.18 -17.39
CA ASN A 272 -5.54 -12.42 -17.20
C ASN A 272 -6.37 -11.44 -18.04
N ASP A 273 -6.25 -11.53 -19.37
CA ASP A 273 -6.96 -10.64 -20.31
C ASP A 273 -7.71 -11.45 -21.38
N SER A 274 -8.85 -10.94 -21.84
CA SER A 274 -9.75 -11.60 -22.79
C SER A 274 -9.27 -11.40 -24.20
N PHE A 275 -8.84 -12.46 -24.87
CA PHE A 275 -8.52 -12.37 -26.29
C PHE A 275 -9.67 -12.89 -27.15
N ALA A 276 -10.15 -12.06 -28.07
CA ALA A 276 -11.38 -12.32 -28.83
C ALA A 276 -11.19 -13.20 -30.08
N ASN A 277 -9.98 -13.65 -30.42
CA ASN A 277 -9.67 -14.04 -31.80
C ASN A 277 -8.87 -15.33 -32.05
N PHE A 278 -8.60 -16.16 -31.04
CA PHE A 278 -7.95 -17.46 -31.28
C PHE A 278 -8.62 -18.57 -30.45
N GLY A 279 -8.63 -19.80 -30.97
CA GLY A 279 -9.42 -20.91 -30.43
C GLY A 279 -9.28 -21.12 -28.92
N ASN A 280 -10.31 -21.65 -28.26
CA ASN A 280 -10.36 -21.75 -26.78
C ASN A 280 -9.36 -22.78 -26.18
N ASN A 281 -8.36 -23.21 -26.95
CA ASN A 281 -7.18 -23.95 -26.50
C ASN A 281 -5.98 -23.05 -26.22
N THR A 282 -6.17 -21.73 -26.29
CA THR A 282 -5.11 -20.76 -26.07
C THR A 282 -5.44 -19.76 -24.96
N VAL A 283 -4.38 -19.29 -24.33
CA VAL A 283 -4.40 -18.26 -23.30
C VAL A 283 -3.47 -17.14 -23.71
N ARG A 284 -3.77 -15.93 -23.25
CA ARG A 284 -2.95 -14.77 -23.60
C ARG A 284 -1.63 -14.83 -22.85
N THR A 285 -0.55 -14.75 -23.62
CA THR A 285 0.78 -14.44 -23.10
C THR A 285 1.19 -13.08 -23.61
N TYR A 286 1.89 -12.33 -22.78
CA TYR A 286 2.30 -10.99 -23.13
C TYR A 286 3.81 -10.88 -23.29
N ARG A 287 4.19 -9.91 -24.12
CA ARG A 287 5.53 -9.45 -24.40
C ARG A 287 5.44 -7.94 -24.60
N HIS A 288 6.30 -7.19 -23.92
CA HIS A 288 6.19 -5.74 -23.74
C HIS A 288 6.38 -4.88 -25.01
N ASP A 289 6.68 -5.46 -26.16
CA ASP A 289 7.00 -4.78 -27.43
C ASP A 289 6.08 -5.20 -28.60
N GLU A 290 4.76 -5.14 -28.34
CA GLU A 290 3.70 -5.03 -29.38
C GLU A 290 3.15 -6.31 -30.03
N HIS A 291 3.57 -7.51 -29.63
CA HIS A 291 2.98 -8.74 -30.17
C HIS A 291 2.30 -9.57 -29.08
N GLU A 292 0.98 -9.41 -28.97
CA GLU A 292 0.12 -10.34 -28.26
C GLU A 292 0.28 -11.72 -28.90
N LYS A 293 0.81 -12.67 -28.13
CA LYS A 293 0.89 -14.07 -28.56
C LYS A 293 -0.07 -14.91 -27.74
N CYS A 294 -0.67 -15.87 -28.42
CA CYS A 294 -1.44 -16.92 -27.81
C CYS A 294 -0.49 -18.07 -27.51
N ALA A 295 -0.44 -18.51 -26.26
CA ALA A 295 0.20 -19.76 -25.92
C ALA A 295 -0.88 -20.84 -25.78
N SER A 296 -0.52 -22.07 -26.10
CA SER A 296 -1.40 -23.21 -25.81
C SER A 296 -1.63 -23.29 -24.29
N VAL A 297 -2.80 -23.75 -23.85
CA VAL A 297 -3.12 -23.88 -22.42
C VAL A 297 -2.14 -24.79 -21.67
N ASP A 298 -1.51 -25.73 -22.37
CA ASP A 298 -0.49 -26.66 -21.84
C ASP A 298 0.95 -26.16 -22.00
N SER A 299 1.15 -24.96 -22.55
CA SER A 299 2.48 -24.33 -22.54
C SER A 299 2.94 -24.14 -21.11
N VAL A 300 4.25 -24.13 -20.89
CA VAL A 300 4.83 -23.75 -19.60
C VAL A 300 5.47 -22.38 -19.77
N ASP A 301 4.89 -21.36 -19.15
CA ASP A 301 5.38 -19.98 -19.26
C ASP A 301 5.54 -19.34 -17.88
N ALA A 302 6.25 -18.21 -17.85
CA ALA A 302 6.61 -17.53 -16.61
C ALA A 302 5.38 -16.92 -15.92
N VAL A 303 5.39 -16.90 -14.60
CA VAL A 303 4.29 -16.37 -13.78
C VAL A 303 4.75 -15.18 -12.96
N ARG A 304 3.98 -14.09 -13.03
CA ARG A 304 4.20 -12.86 -12.27
C ARG A 304 2.99 -12.58 -11.37
N PRO A 305 2.99 -13.05 -10.13
CA PRO A 305 1.83 -12.93 -9.26
C PRO A 305 1.49 -11.49 -8.87
N ILE A 306 0.20 -11.27 -8.61
CA ILE A 306 -0.38 -10.08 -8.00
C ILE A 306 -1.11 -10.49 -6.72
N ILE A 307 -0.94 -9.69 -5.68
CA ILE A 307 -1.66 -9.81 -4.41
C ILE A 307 -2.23 -8.46 -3.98
N TYR A 308 -3.23 -8.50 -3.12
CA TYR A 308 -3.75 -7.33 -2.41
C TYR A 308 -3.47 -7.51 -0.93
N VAL A 309 -2.92 -6.50 -0.27
CA VAL A 309 -2.62 -6.56 1.16
C VAL A 309 -3.26 -5.42 1.94
N ASN A 310 -3.45 -5.63 3.24
CA ASN A 310 -3.91 -4.57 4.13
C ASN A 310 -2.85 -3.47 4.25
N ARG A 311 -3.26 -2.22 4.01
CA ARG A 311 -2.37 -1.06 4.10
C ARG A 311 -1.79 -0.86 5.51
N SER A 312 -2.53 -1.23 6.56
CA SER A 312 -2.05 -1.15 7.95
C SER A 312 -1.06 -2.27 8.33
N ASP A 313 -1.11 -3.41 7.63
CA ASP A 313 -0.17 -4.52 7.79
C ASP A 313 1.10 -4.29 6.99
N ALA A 314 1.01 -3.57 5.86
CA ALA A 314 2.15 -3.04 5.14
C ALA A 314 2.77 -1.99 6.06
N LYS A 315 3.59 -2.47 7.01
CA LYS A 315 4.23 -1.66 8.01
C LYS A 315 5.20 -0.76 7.26
N ILE A 316 4.70 0.39 6.83
CA ILE A 316 5.47 1.46 6.23
C ILE A 316 6.57 1.70 7.25
N LEU A 317 7.81 1.35 6.90
CA LEU A 317 8.96 1.86 7.63
C LEU A 317 8.88 3.36 7.38
N ALA A 318 8.16 4.04 8.28
CA ALA A 318 8.00 5.48 8.26
C ALA A 318 9.39 6.06 8.00
N THR A 319 9.50 6.87 6.95
CA THR A 319 10.75 7.57 6.66
C THR A 319 11.19 8.29 7.94
N GLU A 320 12.49 8.47 8.17
CA GLU A 320 12.99 9.09 9.41
C GLU A 320 12.25 10.41 9.74
N LYS A 321 11.87 11.16 8.70
CA LYS A 321 11.04 12.38 8.77
C LYS A 321 9.63 12.17 9.38
N GLN A 322 8.99 11.03 9.11
CA GLN A 322 7.68 10.68 9.69
C GLN A 322 7.80 10.14 11.13
N LYS A 323 8.92 9.48 11.48
CA LYS A 323 9.23 9.11 12.87
C LYS A 323 9.49 10.35 13.73
N GLU A 324 10.19 11.34 13.19
CA GLU A 324 10.40 12.65 13.80
C GLU A 324 9.06 13.37 14.03
N ALA A 325 8.14 13.37 13.07
CA ALA A 325 6.82 13.98 13.20
C ALA A 325 5.94 13.31 14.28
N ARG A 326 6.00 11.98 14.42
CA ARG A 326 5.27 11.25 15.49
C ARG A 326 5.88 11.51 16.87
N THR A 327 7.21 11.54 16.96
CA THR A 327 7.93 11.87 18.21
C THR A 327 7.65 13.32 18.63
N SER A 328 7.59 14.23 17.65
CA SER A 328 7.18 15.64 17.79
C SER A 328 5.78 15.80 18.40
N ASN A 329 4.77 15.16 17.81
CA ASN A 329 3.38 15.28 18.30
C ASN A 329 3.20 14.71 19.70
N TRP A 330 3.93 13.64 20.04
CA TRP A 330 3.86 13.04 21.37
C TRP A 330 4.50 13.94 22.44
N MET A 331 5.62 14.61 22.13
CA MET A 331 6.24 15.60 23.02
C MET A 331 5.32 16.81 23.28
N ILE A 332 4.52 17.24 22.29
CA ILE A 332 3.52 18.30 22.48
C ILE A 332 2.42 17.85 23.45
N ILE A 333 1.90 16.64 23.29
CA ILE A 333 0.83 16.10 24.17
C ILE A 333 1.33 16.01 25.62
N VAL A 334 2.55 15.48 25.83
CA VAL A 334 3.16 15.40 27.17
C VAL A 334 3.44 16.78 27.73
N GLY A 335 3.94 17.72 26.92
CA GLY A 335 4.19 19.10 27.32
C GLY A 335 2.91 19.82 27.76
N VAL A 336 1.81 19.67 27.02
CA VAL A 336 0.50 20.25 27.35
C VAL A 336 -0.06 19.67 28.65
N ILE A 337 -0.03 18.33 28.80
CA ILE A 337 -0.51 17.66 30.02
C ILE A 337 0.32 18.08 31.24
N GLY A 338 1.65 18.16 31.10
CA GLY A 338 2.56 18.62 32.16
C GLY A 338 2.28 20.06 32.58
N THR A 339 2.06 20.95 31.60
CA THR A 339 1.75 22.37 31.85
C THR A 339 0.42 22.54 32.57
N ILE A 340 -0.65 21.87 32.10
CA ILE A 340 -1.99 21.93 32.71
C ILE A 340 -1.94 21.39 34.15
N SER A 341 -1.29 20.25 34.35
CA SER A 341 -1.19 19.61 35.68
C SER A 341 -0.37 20.48 36.65
N GLY A 342 0.73 21.05 36.18
CA GLY A 342 1.55 21.98 36.97
C GLY A 342 0.80 23.26 37.34
N ALA A 343 0.05 23.84 36.41
CA ALA A 343 -0.78 25.03 36.61
C ALA A 343 -1.87 24.80 37.67
N ILE A 344 -2.58 23.68 37.59
CA ILE A 344 -3.64 23.31 38.54
C ILE A 344 -3.10 23.18 39.97
N LEU A 345 -1.86 22.70 40.14
CA LEU A 345 -1.25 22.52 41.45
C LEU A 345 -0.61 23.81 41.99
N ALA A 346 0.10 24.56 41.15
CA ALA A 346 0.92 25.68 41.57
C ALA A 346 0.13 26.99 41.73
N ILE A 347 -0.79 27.29 40.80
CA ILE A 347 -1.48 28.60 40.75
C ILE A 347 -2.35 28.84 42.00
N PRO A 348 -3.19 27.89 42.46
CA PRO A 348 -4.01 28.12 43.66
C PRO A 348 -3.16 28.36 44.91
N MET A 349 -2.05 27.64 45.05
CA MET A 349 -1.13 27.82 46.18
C MET A 349 -0.40 29.15 46.13
N MET A 350 0.05 29.59 44.95
CA MET A 350 0.66 30.91 44.77
C MET A 350 -0.32 32.06 45.08
N ILE A 351 -1.60 31.91 44.73
CA ILE A 351 -2.65 32.88 45.08
C ILE A 351 -2.85 32.94 46.60
N ILE A 352 -2.86 31.78 47.27
CA ILE A 352 -3.01 31.70 48.73
C ILE A 352 -1.81 32.35 49.43
N THR A 353 -0.59 32.07 48.99
CA THR A 353 0.63 32.68 49.59
C THR A 353 0.70 34.17 49.32
N GLY A 354 0.31 34.64 48.14
CA GLY A 354 0.25 36.07 47.82
C GLY A 354 -0.76 36.83 48.69
N LYS A 355 -1.92 36.23 48.98
CA LYS A 355 -2.88 36.81 49.94
C LYS A 355 -2.32 36.89 51.36
N LYS A 356 -1.63 35.85 51.82
CA LYS A 356 -0.94 35.87 53.13
C LYS A 356 0.12 36.95 53.20
N GLN A 357 0.93 37.09 52.16
CA GLN A 357 1.99 38.11 52.11
C GLN A 357 1.43 39.52 52.24
N LYS A 358 0.33 39.83 51.53
CA LYS A 358 -0.35 41.13 51.65
C LYS A 358 -0.93 41.37 53.05
N ALA A 359 -1.52 40.34 53.67
CA ALA A 359 -2.06 40.43 55.03
C ALA A 359 -0.94 40.67 56.06
N THR A 360 0.13 39.88 56.04
CA THR A 360 1.26 40.00 56.98
C THR A 360 1.98 41.33 56.83
N LYS A 361 2.17 41.82 55.59
CA LYS A 361 2.79 43.12 55.35
C LYS A 361 1.94 44.28 55.89
N LYS A 362 0.61 44.17 55.79
CA LYS A 362 -0.33 45.17 56.34
C LYS A 362 -0.34 45.17 57.87
N GLU A 363 -0.19 44.00 58.51
CA GLU A 363 -0.26 43.87 59.97
C GLU A 363 1.07 44.14 60.67
N THR A 364 2.19 43.75 60.08
CA THR A 364 3.50 43.74 60.76
C THR A 364 4.55 44.64 60.11
N GLY A 365 4.28 45.20 58.92
CA GLY A 365 5.27 45.94 58.14
C GLY A 365 6.38 45.08 57.51
N HIS A 366 6.43 43.79 57.84
CA HIS A 366 7.44 42.86 57.35
C HIS A 366 6.90 41.93 56.25
N ASP A 367 7.79 41.50 55.35
CA ASP A 367 7.43 40.55 54.30
C ASP A 367 7.24 39.13 54.84
N TYR A 368 6.20 38.44 54.37
CA TYR A 368 5.93 37.05 54.72
C TYR A 368 7.01 36.12 54.16
N LYS A 369 7.69 35.37 55.04
CA LYS A 369 8.62 34.31 54.63
C LYS A 369 7.86 32.99 54.47
N LEU A 370 7.98 32.35 53.31
CA LEU A 370 7.43 31.01 53.09
C LEU A 370 8.04 30.01 54.08
N THR A 371 7.19 29.14 54.62
CA THR A 371 7.64 28.03 55.46
C THR A 371 8.19 26.90 54.58
N LYS A 372 9.13 26.09 55.10
CA LYS A 372 9.67 24.90 54.40
C LYS A 372 8.55 23.98 53.86
N LYS A 373 7.44 23.89 54.60
CA LYS A 373 6.28 23.06 54.24
C LYS A 373 5.47 23.64 53.06
N GLU A 374 5.36 24.96 52.96
CA GLU A 374 4.69 25.63 51.83
C GLU A 374 5.56 25.55 50.57
N THR A 375 6.88 25.75 50.71
CA THR A 375 7.83 25.56 49.60
C THR A 375 7.79 24.14 49.05
N ALA A 376 7.78 23.12 49.92
CA ALA A 376 7.70 21.72 49.51
C ALA A 376 6.39 21.35 48.78
N MET A 377 5.31 22.12 48.97
CA MET A 377 4.05 21.91 48.25
C MET A 377 3.98 22.63 46.90
N ILE A 378 4.66 23.78 46.75
CA ILE A 378 4.65 24.57 45.51
C ILE A 378 5.69 24.05 44.51
N ALA A 379 6.87 23.63 45.00
CA ALA A 379 7.99 23.24 44.16
C ALA A 379 7.65 22.15 43.11
N PRO A 380 6.93 21.06 43.43
CA PRO A 380 6.61 20.02 42.44
C PRO A 380 5.70 20.52 41.31
N GLY A 381 4.71 21.36 41.64
CA GLY A 381 3.80 21.95 40.64
C GLY A 381 4.52 22.92 39.71
N LEU A 382 5.45 23.71 40.26
CA LEU A 382 6.28 24.62 39.47
C LEU A 382 7.24 23.87 38.54
N VAL A 383 7.84 22.78 39.01
CA VAL A 383 8.73 21.93 38.20
C VAL A 383 7.96 21.30 37.04
N LEU A 384 6.78 20.74 37.29
CA LEU A 384 5.94 20.18 36.21
C LEU A 384 5.49 21.23 35.19
N LEU A 385 5.13 22.42 35.68
CA LEU A 385 4.77 23.55 34.82
C LEU A 385 5.94 23.96 33.92
N ILE A 386 7.13 24.11 34.50
CA ILE A 386 8.35 24.50 33.78
C ILE A 386 8.77 23.40 32.80
N CYS A 387 8.77 22.13 33.19
CA CYS A 387 9.08 21.02 32.30
C CYS A 387 8.09 20.95 31.12
N GLY A 388 6.80 21.16 31.36
CA GLY A 388 5.79 21.22 30.31
C GLY A 388 6.03 22.36 29.32
N ILE A 389 6.31 23.57 29.83
CA ILE A 389 6.62 24.74 29.00
C ILE A 389 7.91 24.53 28.21
N VAL A 390 8.96 24.00 28.83
CA VAL A 390 10.25 23.72 28.16
C VAL A 390 10.08 22.72 27.03
N LEU A 391 9.28 21.65 27.22
CA LEU A 391 9.00 20.68 26.15
C LEU A 391 8.23 21.31 24.98
N ILE A 392 7.28 22.20 25.25
CA ILE A 392 6.54 22.94 24.21
C ILE A 392 7.48 23.93 23.48
N VAL A 393 8.32 24.66 24.21
CA VAL A 393 9.24 25.66 23.64
C VAL A 393 10.36 25.00 22.84
N LEU A 394 10.99 23.93 23.35
CA LEU A 394 11.98 23.16 22.59
C LEU A 394 11.40 22.70 21.26
N GLN A 395 10.14 22.28 21.25
CA GLN A 395 9.48 21.82 20.05
C GLN A 395 9.30 22.92 19.01
N ILE A 396 8.85 24.10 19.44
CA ILE A 396 8.69 25.28 18.57
C ILE A 396 10.05 25.75 18.04
N SER A 397 11.09 25.74 18.88
CA SER A 397 12.43 26.22 18.52
C SER A 397 13.22 25.27 17.62
N ILE A 398 13.05 23.95 17.78
CA ILE A 398 13.82 22.94 17.02
C ILE A 398 13.11 22.56 15.72
N PHE A 399 11.76 22.52 15.69
CA PHE A 399 11.02 21.96 14.56
C PHE A 399 10.22 22.99 13.72
N GLY A 400 10.28 24.29 14.06
CA GLY A 400 9.82 25.37 13.18
C GLY A 400 8.33 25.40 12.81
N GLY A 401 7.49 24.56 13.41
CA GLY A 401 6.07 24.43 13.08
C GLY A 401 5.17 25.36 13.91
N GLY A 402 4.60 26.38 13.26
CA GLY A 402 3.48 27.14 13.83
C GLY A 402 2.23 26.26 13.96
N ILE A 403 1.44 26.48 15.02
CA ILE A 403 0.13 25.84 15.21
C ILE A 403 -0.84 26.47 14.19
N GLY A 404 -0.98 25.85 13.02
CA GLY A 404 -2.00 26.23 12.03
C GLY A 404 -1.55 26.07 10.58
N GLY A 405 -1.82 24.89 10.00
CA GLY A 405 -1.99 24.82 8.54
C GLY A 405 -3.25 25.63 8.17
N LYS A 406 -3.14 26.52 7.17
CA LYS A 406 -4.29 27.27 6.64
C LYS A 406 -5.37 26.29 6.18
N LYS A 407 -6.57 26.39 6.75
CA LYS A 407 -7.76 25.68 6.27
C LYS A 407 -8.13 26.19 4.87
N LEU A 408 -8.54 25.27 4.00
CA LEU A 408 -9.23 25.59 2.75
C LEU A 408 -10.51 26.39 3.06
N THR A 409 -10.84 27.34 2.18
CA THR A 409 -12.10 28.07 2.25
C THR A 409 -13.25 27.11 1.88
N PRO A 410 -14.39 27.11 2.57
CA PRO A 410 -15.51 26.21 2.23
C PRO A 410 -16.01 26.44 0.80
N GLY A 411 -16.18 25.37 0.03
CA GLY A 411 -16.74 25.40 -1.33
C GLY A 411 -16.71 24.00 -1.97
N ILE A 412 -17.57 23.76 -2.98
CA ILE A 412 -17.50 22.52 -3.77
C ILE A 412 -16.50 22.76 -4.90
N TYR A 413 -15.44 21.96 -4.96
CA TYR A 413 -14.44 22.04 -6.02
C TYR A 413 -14.73 20.97 -7.08
N LEU A 414 -14.75 21.37 -8.35
CA LEU A 414 -14.87 20.46 -9.48
C LEU A 414 -13.59 20.48 -10.30
N GLN A 415 -13.03 19.32 -10.62
CA GLN A 415 -11.85 19.20 -11.48
C GLN A 415 -12.23 18.55 -12.82
N GLN A 416 -11.81 19.15 -13.93
CA GLN A 416 -11.95 18.56 -15.26
C GLN A 416 -10.69 17.75 -15.60
N GLY A 417 -10.88 16.47 -15.96
CA GLY A 417 -9.78 15.66 -16.48
C GLY A 417 -9.48 16.04 -17.93
N SER A 418 -8.26 16.49 -18.21
CA SER A 418 -7.76 16.70 -19.58
C SER A 418 -6.85 15.53 -19.96
N TYR A 419 -7.18 14.83 -21.05
CA TYR A 419 -6.26 13.92 -21.72
C TYR A 419 -5.59 14.70 -22.85
N SER A 420 -4.36 15.17 -22.64
CA SER A 420 -3.51 15.56 -23.77
C SER A 420 -2.81 14.29 -24.27
N GLY A 421 -2.97 13.98 -25.56
CA GLY A 421 -2.52 12.74 -26.20
C GLY A 421 -0.99 12.58 -26.33
N GLY A 422 -0.24 12.87 -25.27
CA GLY A 422 1.23 12.87 -25.25
C GLY A 422 1.87 12.11 -24.09
N GLY A 423 1.14 11.21 -23.41
CA GLY A 423 1.76 10.25 -22.48
C GLY A 423 2.34 10.84 -21.17
N ILE A 424 2.04 12.09 -20.83
CA ILE A 424 2.36 12.65 -19.51
C ILE A 424 1.05 13.04 -18.84
N ALA A 425 0.65 12.32 -17.79
CA ALA A 425 -0.50 12.68 -16.98
C ALA A 425 -0.23 14.01 -16.25
N GLN A 426 -0.67 15.13 -16.83
CA GLN A 426 -0.67 16.42 -16.15
C GLN A 426 -1.88 16.50 -15.23
N VAL A 427 -1.71 16.06 -13.98
CA VAL A 427 -2.70 16.31 -12.91
C VAL A 427 -2.68 17.81 -12.59
N GLY A 428 -3.80 18.50 -12.77
CA GLY A 428 -4.05 19.79 -12.08
C GLY A 428 -4.24 21.06 -12.89
N GLN A 429 -4.61 21.01 -14.18
CA GLN A 429 -4.82 22.26 -14.91
C GLN A 429 -6.19 22.89 -14.58
N THR A 430 -7.32 22.31 -14.96
CA THR A 430 -8.59 23.05 -14.84
C THR A 430 -9.39 22.74 -13.56
N ALA A 431 -9.71 23.77 -12.76
CA ALA A 431 -10.59 23.65 -11.60
C ALA A 431 -11.68 24.72 -11.56
N TYR A 432 -12.81 24.35 -10.98
CA TYR A 432 -13.96 25.21 -10.74
C TYR A 432 -14.27 25.21 -9.24
N ARG A 433 -14.54 26.39 -8.68
CA ARG A 433 -15.09 26.56 -7.33
C ARG A 433 -16.53 27.00 -7.44
N LEU A 434 -17.46 26.18 -6.98
CA LEU A 434 -18.88 26.53 -6.93
C LEU A 434 -19.19 27.28 -5.64
N ASN A 435 -19.68 28.50 -5.78
CA ASN A 435 -20.10 29.33 -4.65
C ASN A 435 -21.58 29.07 -4.33
N SER A 436 -21.96 29.28 -3.06
CA SER A 436 -23.33 29.03 -2.58
C SER A 436 -24.38 30.01 -3.13
N ASP A 437 -23.96 31.11 -3.75
CA ASP A 437 -24.82 32.14 -4.33
C ASP A 437 -25.20 31.88 -5.80
N GLY A 438 -24.82 30.71 -6.35
CA GLY A 438 -25.07 30.34 -7.75
C GLY A 438 -24.01 30.87 -8.73
N THR A 439 -22.89 31.39 -8.23
CA THR A 439 -21.73 31.77 -9.05
C THR A 439 -20.63 30.71 -9.01
N PHE A 440 -19.73 30.73 -10.00
CA PHE A 440 -18.53 29.90 -9.96
C PHE A 440 -17.29 30.72 -10.29
N ASP A 441 -16.16 30.24 -9.79
CA ASP A 441 -14.83 30.70 -10.16
C ASP A 441 -14.10 29.60 -10.93
N TYR A 442 -13.27 29.99 -11.89
CA TYR A 442 -12.53 29.10 -12.77
C TYR A 442 -11.03 29.39 -12.75
N THR A 443 -10.20 28.37 -12.93
CA THR A 443 -8.77 28.52 -13.18
C THR A 443 -8.24 27.43 -14.10
N ASP A 444 -7.29 27.78 -14.97
CA ASP A 444 -6.54 26.86 -15.84
C ASP A 444 -5.36 26.20 -15.12
N VAL A 445 -5.03 26.63 -13.89
CA VAL A 445 -3.95 26.04 -13.08
C VAL A 445 -4.34 26.03 -11.61
N TYR A 446 -4.78 24.87 -11.09
CA TYR A 446 -5.05 24.71 -9.66
C TYR A 446 -3.81 24.23 -8.91
N ASN A 447 -3.24 25.09 -8.08
CA ASN A 447 -2.08 24.81 -7.23
C ASN A 447 -2.41 24.83 -5.72
N GLY A 448 -3.70 24.78 -5.35
CA GLY A 448 -4.18 24.85 -3.98
C GLY A 448 -4.29 26.28 -3.42
N GLY A 449 -3.81 26.51 -2.20
CA GLY A 449 -4.04 27.75 -1.45
C GLY A 449 -3.49 29.06 -2.06
N GLY A 450 -2.76 28.99 -3.18
CA GLY A 450 -2.22 30.13 -3.92
C GLY A 450 -2.84 30.36 -5.31
N THR A 451 -3.96 29.68 -5.63
CA THR A 451 -4.54 29.70 -6.99
C THR A 451 -5.18 31.05 -7.31
N ILE A 452 -4.83 31.59 -8.48
CA ILE A 452 -5.48 32.75 -9.08
C ILE A 452 -6.66 32.24 -9.90
N TRP A 453 -7.85 32.75 -9.60
CA TRP A 453 -9.06 32.43 -10.34
C TRP A 453 -9.18 33.42 -11.51
N SER A 454 -9.16 32.90 -12.74
CA SER A 454 -9.08 33.66 -13.99
C SER A 454 -10.44 33.88 -14.65
N GLY A 455 -11.46 33.09 -14.29
CA GLY A 455 -12.81 33.21 -14.87
C GLY A 455 -13.90 33.21 -13.80
N HIS A 456 -15.01 33.88 -14.11
CA HIS A 456 -16.18 33.96 -13.24
C HIS A 456 -17.47 33.83 -14.06
N GLY A 457 -18.49 33.19 -13.49
CA GLY A 457 -19.78 33.04 -14.14
C GLY A 457 -20.88 32.63 -13.19
N THR A 458 -22.03 32.23 -13.74
CA THR A 458 -23.12 31.62 -12.99
C THR A 458 -23.28 30.15 -13.37
N TYR A 459 -23.82 29.35 -12.48
CA TYR A 459 -24.14 27.95 -12.79
C TYR A 459 -25.57 27.62 -12.37
N LYS A 460 -26.14 26.60 -13.01
CA LYS A 460 -27.41 25.99 -12.62
C LYS A 460 -27.22 24.48 -12.53
N MET A 461 -27.77 23.88 -11.48
CA MET A 461 -27.80 22.43 -11.33
C MET A 461 -29.23 21.91 -11.49
N SER A 462 -29.38 20.79 -12.19
CA SER A 462 -30.62 20.04 -12.29
C SER A 462 -30.28 18.54 -12.25
N GLY A 463 -30.58 17.90 -11.11
CA GLY A 463 -30.15 16.51 -10.86
C GLY A 463 -28.63 16.36 -10.88
N SER A 464 -28.13 15.41 -11.67
CA SER A 464 -26.70 15.18 -11.90
C SER A 464 -26.10 16.08 -12.98
N SER A 465 -26.88 16.98 -13.59
CA SER A 465 -26.39 17.89 -14.65
C SER A 465 -26.09 19.27 -14.08
N ILE A 466 -24.95 19.83 -14.49
CA ILE A 466 -24.55 21.20 -14.19
C ILE A 466 -24.33 21.98 -15.49
N THR A 467 -24.86 23.19 -15.55
CA THR A 467 -24.69 24.12 -16.67
C THR A 467 -24.01 25.39 -16.19
N PHE A 468 -22.87 25.73 -16.78
CA PHE A 468 -22.10 26.93 -16.54
C PHE A 468 -22.40 27.99 -17.60
N VAL A 469 -22.59 29.23 -17.18
CA VAL A 469 -22.79 30.41 -18.03
C VAL A 469 -21.70 31.41 -17.66
N TRP A 470 -20.76 31.61 -18.57
CA TRP A 470 -19.60 32.46 -18.32
C TRP A 470 -19.97 33.95 -18.43
N LYS A 471 -19.49 34.78 -17.49
CA LYS A 471 -19.51 36.23 -17.67
C LYS A 471 -18.30 36.63 -18.52
N ALA A 472 -18.48 37.65 -19.35
CA ALA A 472 -17.54 38.10 -20.38
C ALA A 472 -16.06 37.95 -19.97
N ASN A 473 -15.33 37.08 -20.68
CA ASN A 473 -13.89 36.95 -20.62
C ASN A 473 -13.35 37.47 -21.97
N PRO A 474 -12.32 38.33 -22.01
CA PRO A 474 -11.73 38.80 -23.27
C PRO A 474 -11.25 37.69 -24.22
N MET A 475 -11.14 36.43 -23.76
CA MET A 475 -10.77 35.27 -24.56
C MET A 475 -11.91 34.31 -24.94
N VAL A 476 -13.15 34.54 -24.48
CA VAL A 476 -14.32 33.67 -24.78
C VAL A 476 -15.52 34.53 -25.15
N GLN A 477 -16.17 34.26 -26.28
CA GLN A 477 -17.36 35.01 -26.74
C GLN A 477 -18.45 35.05 -25.65
N GLU A 478 -19.11 36.20 -25.50
CA GLU A 478 -20.21 36.39 -24.54
C GLU A 478 -21.29 35.31 -24.68
N GLY A 479 -21.75 34.78 -23.55
CA GLY A 479 -22.88 33.86 -23.51
C GLY A 479 -22.55 32.38 -23.74
N TYR A 480 -21.27 31.99 -23.73
CA TYR A 480 -20.91 30.57 -23.81
C TYR A 480 -21.53 29.78 -22.67
N THR A 481 -22.37 28.81 -23.04
CA THR A 481 -23.06 27.92 -22.11
C THR A 481 -22.45 26.53 -22.24
N TYR A 482 -22.04 25.98 -21.11
CA TYR A 482 -21.34 24.71 -21.05
C TYR A 482 -22.07 23.76 -20.10
N SER A 483 -22.41 22.54 -20.52
CA SER A 483 -23.16 21.58 -19.69
C SER A 483 -22.39 20.28 -19.52
N ALA A 484 -22.38 19.76 -18.30
CA ALA A 484 -21.71 18.51 -17.95
C ALA A 484 -22.51 17.71 -16.92
N THR A 485 -22.17 16.43 -16.78
CA THR A 485 -22.76 15.53 -15.79
C THR A 485 -21.76 15.26 -14.65
N ILE A 486 -22.20 15.44 -13.41
CA ILE A 486 -21.43 15.14 -12.20
C ILE A 486 -21.57 13.66 -11.86
N TYR A 487 -20.44 12.97 -11.67
CA TYR A 487 -20.40 11.58 -11.25
C TYR A 487 -19.76 11.45 -9.87
N ASP A 488 -20.31 10.55 -9.04
CA ASP A 488 -19.91 10.36 -7.64
C ASP A 488 -18.73 9.38 -7.46
N LYS A 489 -18.17 8.81 -8.55
CA LYS A 489 -17.16 7.72 -8.49
C LYS A 489 -16.04 7.83 -9.52
N ASN A 490 -14.86 7.30 -9.17
CA ASN A 490 -13.57 7.33 -9.88
C ASN A 490 -13.49 6.60 -11.26
N THR A 491 -14.56 6.53 -12.05
CA THR A 491 -14.54 5.82 -13.36
C THR A 491 -14.55 6.79 -14.54
N PHE A 492 -13.36 7.12 -15.05
CA PHE A 492 -13.22 7.83 -16.33
C PHE A 492 -13.32 6.84 -17.50
N GLY A 493 -14.53 6.61 -18.02
CA GLY A 493 -14.75 5.97 -19.33
C GLY A 493 -14.59 6.96 -20.50
N ASN A 494 -14.15 6.44 -21.66
CA ASN A 494 -13.70 7.14 -22.88
C ASN A 494 -14.76 7.92 -23.69
N SER A 495 -15.60 8.76 -23.07
CA SER A 495 -16.42 9.72 -23.83
C SER A 495 -16.78 10.97 -23.01
N MET A 496 -16.60 12.13 -23.66
CA MET A 496 -16.84 13.54 -23.29
C MET A 496 -17.07 13.92 -21.81
N GLU A 497 -16.08 14.67 -21.30
CA GLU A 497 -16.07 15.66 -20.21
C GLU A 497 -16.88 15.37 -18.94
N LYS A 498 -16.17 14.88 -17.91
CA LYS A 498 -16.69 14.54 -16.59
C LYS A 498 -16.00 15.36 -15.51
N PHE A 499 -16.76 15.82 -14.52
CA PHE A 499 -16.23 16.52 -13.35
C PHE A 499 -16.16 15.60 -12.13
N LYS A 500 -15.07 15.71 -11.37
CA LYS A 500 -14.92 15.10 -10.05
C LYS A 500 -15.23 16.12 -8.96
N ARG A 501 -16.09 15.77 -7.99
CA ARG A 501 -16.30 16.53 -6.75
C ARG A 501 -15.13 16.31 -5.79
N ILE A 502 -14.58 17.40 -5.28
CA ILE A 502 -13.54 17.42 -4.24
C ILE A 502 -14.15 18.20 -3.07
N GLU A 503 -14.27 17.55 -1.91
CA GLU A 503 -14.80 18.14 -0.67
C GLU A 503 -13.73 18.79 0.20
#